data_AF-G0S270-F1
#
_entry.id   AF-G0S270-F1
#
_cell.length_a   1.000
_cell.length_b   1.000
_cell.length_c   1.000
_cell.angle_alpha   90.00
_cell.angle_beta   90.00
_cell.angle_gamma   90.00
#
_symmetry.space_group_name_H-M   'P 1'
#
loop_
_entity.id
_entity.type
_entity.pdbx_description
1 polymer ?
#
loop_
_entity_poly.entity_id
_entity_poly.type
_entity_poly.pdbx_seq_one_letter_code
_entity_poly.pdbx_strand_id
1 'polypeptide(L)'
;MPALRTDACSPKLHETQSYTLSPEAANPPPTTRPAPLDIPPPPHPKPDPFTIENLRYRFAIGRAYLQFYKAGLKNIWLNTRLLYSSSATSDPELSKLRPYPSTRADLLLRQRWRHDVRRLPLFALLLLIFEEFTPLIVLLLPKSVPLTCRIPKQVQSLLRKAESSRREARALPSVQSYLSSHNSTSKSLPVDALATILSVRSSWTLPLRFLLASKVQRRLKFLSLDDALLIQAGGQGALVGEEVVLACVDRGIEVVGRDVDSELRVALGRWLARVAEAERKGGQESGERERVRMLLEGVGGL
;
A
#
# COMPACT_ATOMS: atom_id res chain seq x y z
N MET A 1 23.95 50.26 -38.03
CA MET A 1 23.42 48.87 -38.02
C MET A 1 24.12 48.13 -36.87
N PRO A 2 23.61 48.18 -35.63
CA PRO A 2 24.26 47.56 -34.48
C PRO A 2 23.84 46.09 -34.33
N ALA A 3 24.80 45.26 -33.94
CA ALA A 3 24.68 43.82 -33.77
C ALA A 3 23.80 43.44 -32.56
N LEU A 4 22.90 42.49 -32.77
CA LEU A 4 22.10 41.83 -31.73
C LEU A 4 23.00 40.98 -30.83
N ARG A 5 23.17 41.40 -29.56
CA ARG A 5 23.66 40.54 -28.48
C ARG A 5 22.51 39.65 -28.01
N THR A 6 22.66 38.34 -28.16
CA THR A 6 21.81 37.34 -27.52
C THR A 6 22.40 37.00 -26.15
N ASP A 7 21.84 37.57 -25.09
CA ASP A 7 22.13 37.14 -23.73
C ASP A 7 21.41 35.81 -23.47
N ALA A 8 22.14 34.70 -23.59
CA ALA A 8 21.70 33.38 -23.17
C ALA A 8 21.74 33.31 -21.63
N CYS A 9 20.60 33.57 -20.98
CA CYS A 9 20.41 33.29 -19.56
C CYS A 9 20.31 31.77 -19.37
N SER A 10 21.42 31.13 -19.00
CA SER A 10 21.39 29.74 -18.53
C SER A 10 20.67 29.67 -17.18
N PRO A 11 19.63 28.85 -17.01
CA PRO A 11 19.03 28.63 -15.69
C PRO A 11 20.04 27.89 -14.82
N LYS A 12 20.46 28.53 -13.72
CA LYS A 12 21.25 27.88 -12.66
C LYS A 12 20.46 26.69 -12.12
N LEU A 13 21.02 25.49 -12.28
CA LEU A 13 20.57 24.28 -11.60
C LEU A 13 20.62 24.52 -10.09
N HIS A 14 19.44 24.57 -9.46
CA HIS A 14 19.35 24.58 -8.00
C HIS A 14 19.86 23.24 -7.47
N GLU A 15 20.90 23.35 -6.64
CA GLU A 15 21.46 22.30 -5.81
C GLU A 15 20.36 21.71 -4.90
N THR A 16 20.05 20.43 -5.08
CA THR A 16 19.02 19.70 -4.32
C THR A 16 19.49 19.48 -2.88
N GLN A 17 19.33 20.47 -2.01
CA GLN A 17 19.52 20.27 -0.56
C GLN A 17 18.57 19.17 -0.09
N SER A 18 19.11 18.11 0.52
CA SER A 18 18.34 17.00 1.08
C SER A 18 17.63 17.46 2.36
N TYR A 19 16.41 17.98 2.23
CA TYR A 19 15.57 18.34 3.37
C TYR A 19 15.10 17.07 4.09
N THR A 20 15.51 16.90 5.35
CA THR A 20 14.93 15.89 6.23
C THR A 20 13.53 16.34 6.64
N LEU A 21 12.52 15.52 6.36
CA LEU A 21 11.14 15.77 6.74
C LEU A 21 10.91 15.33 8.20
N SER A 22 9.95 15.96 8.88
CA SER A 22 9.50 15.51 10.20
C SER A 22 9.04 14.04 10.15
N PRO A 23 9.26 13.23 11.20
CA PRO A 23 8.73 11.86 11.29
C PRO A 23 7.21 11.76 11.08
N GLU A 24 6.46 12.82 11.38
CA GLU A 24 5.01 12.91 11.13
C GLU A 24 4.68 12.82 9.63
N ALA A 25 5.60 13.22 8.76
CA ALA A 25 5.45 13.12 7.31
C ALA A 25 5.45 11.66 6.80
N ALA A 26 5.89 10.70 7.62
CA ALA A 26 5.98 9.29 7.25
C ALA A 26 4.63 8.56 7.33
N ASN A 27 3.78 8.92 8.30
CA ASN A 27 2.59 8.13 8.64
C ASN A 27 1.31 8.83 8.18
N PRO A 28 0.46 8.18 7.37
CA PRO A 28 -0.85 8.74 7.04
C PRO A 28 -1.75 8.75 8.29
N PRO A 29 -2.83 9.55 8.28
CA PRO A 29 -3.81 9.55 9.35
C PRO A 29 -4.31 8.13 9.69
N PRO A 30 -4.55 7.80 10.98
CA PRO A 30 -5.05 6.49 11.38
C PRO A 30 -6.39 6.14 10.75
N THR A 31 -7.18 7.14 10.37
CA THR A 31 -8.43 7.00 9.61
C THR A 31 -8.25 6.36 8.23
N THR A 32 -7.02 6.22 7.72
CA THR A 32 -6.76 5.48 6.46
C THR A 32 -6.71 3.96 6.66
N ARG A 33 -6.85 3.48 7.90
CA ARG A 33 -6.85 2.07 8.29
C ARG A 33 -8.23 1.67 8.86
N PRO A 34 -8.57 0.38 8.86
CA PRO A 34 -9.81 -0.09 9.50
C PRO A 34 -9.76 0.15 11.00
N ALA A 35 -10.92 0.47 11.59
CA ALA A 35 -11.08 0.56 13.04
C ALA A 35 -10.90 -0.83 13.70
N PRO A 36 -10.56 -0.93 14.99
CA PRO A 36 -10.60 -2.21 15.68
C PRO A 36 -12.01 -2.82 15.61
N LEU A 37 -12.07 -4.13 15.36
CA LEU A 37 -13.33 -4.89 15.34
C LEU A 37 -13.44 -5.65 16.67
N ASP A 38 -14.20 -5.07 17.60
CA ASP A 38 -14.38 -5.62 18.94
C ASP A 38 -15.61 -6.54 18.97
N ILE A 39 -15.37 -7.84 18.83
CA ILE A 39 -16.42 -8.86 18.89
C ILE A 39 -16.56 -9.30 20.36
N PRO A 40 -17.78 -9.40 20.92
CA PRO A 40 -17.97 -9.91 22.27
C PRO A 40 -17.42 -11.34 22.41
N PRO A 41 -16.89 -11.71 23.59
CA PRO A 41 -16.38 -13.07 23.82
C PRO A 41 -17.53 -14.09 23.73
N PRO A 42 -17.25 -15.32 23.27
CA PRO A 42 -18.26 -16.36 23.20
C PRO A 42 -18.77 -16.72 24.61
N PRO A 43 -20.08 -16.94 24.78
CA PRO A 43 -20.64 -17.40 26.05
C PRO A 43 -20.10 -18.78 26.44
N HIS A 44 -19.88 -18.98 27.75
CA HIS A 44 -19.39 -20.22 28.34
C HIS A 44 -20.34 -20.65 29.49
N PRO A 45 -20.90 -21.87 29.47
CA PRO A 45 -20.78 -22.91 28.44
C PRO A 45 -21.43 -22.51 27.10
N LYS A 46 -21.07 -23.18 26.00
CA LYS A 46 -21.62 -22.89 24.68
C LYS A 46 -23.13 -23.18 24.66
N PRO A 47 -24.01 -22.19 24.48
CA PRO A 47 -25.45 -22.39 24.55
C PRO A 47 -25.96 -23.13 23.30
N ASP A 48 -27.10 -23.79 23.43
CA ASP A 48 -27.76 -24.44 22.30
C ASP A 48 -28.12 -23.43 21.20
N PRO A 49 -28.16 -23.85 19.92
CA PRO A 49 -28.33 -22.94 18.78
C PRO A 49 -29.58 -22.05 18.84
N PHE A 50 -30.65 -22.50 19.50
CA PHE A 50 -31.95 -21.84 19.53
C PHE A 50 -32.28 -21.15 20.87
N THR A 51 -31.31 -21.04 21.79
CA THR A 51 -31.52 -20.40 23.09
C THR A 51 -31.50 -18.87 22.97
N ILE A 52 -32.28 -18.19 23.82
CA ILE A 52 -32.35 -16.72 23.89
C ILE A 52 -30.95 -16.10 24.10
N GLU A 53 -30.10 -16.74 24.90
CA GLU A 53 -28.71 -16.31 25.13
C GLU A 53 -27.87 -16.32 23.84
N ASN A 54 -27.99 -17.38 23.03
CA ASN A 54 -27.30 -17.45 21.74
C ASN A 54 -27.83 -16.41 20.75
N LEU A 55 -29.14 -16.15 20.74
CA LEU A 55 -29.73 -15.10 19.91
C LEU A 55 -29.22 -13.71 20.32
N ARG A 56 -29.15 -13.42 21.63
CA ARG A 56 -28.57 -12.18 22.17
C ARG A 56 -27.09 -12.04 21.78
N TYR A 57 -26.31 -13.12 21.89
CA TYR A 57 -24.92 -13.13 21.48
C TYR A 57 -24.75 -12.86 19.97
N ARG A 58 -25.55 -13.52 19.11
CA ARG A 58 -25.55 -13.27 17.66
C ARG A 58 -25.94 -11.84 17.31
N PHE A 59 -26.93 -11.28 18.00
CA PHE A 59 -27.32 -9.88 17.84
C PHE A 59 -26.18 -8.92 18.27
N ALA A 60 -25.51 -9.22 19.37
CA ALA A 60 -24.35 -8.44 19.83
C ALA A 60 -23.20 -8.48 18.81
N ILE A 61 -22.93 -9.64 18.20
CA ILE A 61 -21.98 -9.77 17.08
C ILE A 61 -22.42 -8.89 15.89
N GLY A 62 -23.69 -8.99 15.47
CA GLY A 62 -24.23 -8.19 14.37
C GLY A 62 -24.05 -6.68 14.60
N ARG A 63 -24.37 -6.21 15.82
CA ARG A 63 -24.17 -4.82 16.25
C ARG A 63 -22.71 -4.40 16.19
N ALA A 64 -21.78 -5.25 16.62
CA ALA A 64 -20.35 -4.96 16.55
C ALA A 64 -19.87 -4.75 15.10
N TYR A 65 -20.32 -5.59 14.17
CA TYR A 65 -20.01 -5.41 12.74
C TYR A 65 -20.62 -4.13 12.16
N LEU A 66 -21.88 -3.80 12.51
CA LEU A 66 -22.52 -2.56 12.06
C LEU A 66 -21.76 -1.32 12.56
N GLN A 67 -21.32 -1.34 13.83
CA GLN A 67 -20.49 -0.28 14.40
C GLN A 67 -19.14 -0.15 13.68
N PHE A 68 -18.48 -1.29 13.40
CA PHE A 68 -17.24 -1.33 12.63
C PHE A 68 -17.41 -0.73 11.22
N TYR A 69 -18.46 -1.11 10.48
CA TYR A 69 -18.71 -0.54 9.14
C TYR A 69 -19.07 0.95 9.19
N LYS A 70 -19.86 1.38 10.18
CA LYS A 70 -20.15 2.80 10.40
C LYS A 70 -18.87 3.60 10.67
N ALA A 71 -17.97 3.06 11.49
CA ALA A 71 -16.66 3.67 11.74
C ALA A 71 -15.81 3.73 10.46
N GLY A 72 -15.78 2.65 9.67
CA GLY A 72 -15.08 2.60 8.39
C GLY A 72 -15.59 3.61 7.36
N LEU A 73 -16.92 3.80 7.26
CA LEU A 73 -17.53 4.83 6.41
C LEU A 73 -17.22 6.25 6.89
N LYS A 74 -17.27 6.48 8.21
CA LYS A 74 -16.88 7.77 8.81
C LYS A 74 -15.42 8.09 8.51
N ASN A 75 -14.54 7.09 8.55
CA ASN A 75 -13.12 7.23 8.20
C ASN A 75 -12.93 7.67 6.74
N ILE A 76 -13.70 7.12 5.79
CA ILE A 76 -13.65 7.56 4.38
C ILE A 76 -14.08 9.02 4.26
N TRP A 77 -15.15 9.41 4.95
CA TRP A 77 -15.61 10.80 4.97
C TRP A 77 -14.55 11.75 5.57
N LEU A 78 -13.93 11.38 6.68
CA LEU A 78 -12.82 12.14 7.29
C LEU A 78 -11.63 12.28 6.34
N ASN A 79 -11.22 11.19 5.68
CA ASN A 79 -10.13 11.22 4.70
C ASN A 79 -10.47 12.11 3.50
N THR A 80 -11.74 12.09 3.07
CA THR A 80 -12.24 12.97 2.01
C THR A 80 -12.12 14.43 2.44
N ARG A 81 -12.58 14.77 3.64
CA ARG A 81 -12.47 16.12 4.21
C ARG A 81 -11.02 16.56 4.33
N LEU A 82 -10.13 15.71 4.86
CA LEU A 82 -8.70 16.03 4.98
C LEU A 82 -8.07 16.37 3.64
N LEU A 83 -8.33 15.58 2.59
CA LEU A 83 -7.79 15.84 1.25
C LEU A 83 -8.27 17.18 0.65
N TYR A 84 -9.55 17.50 0.81
CA TYR A 84 -10.12 18.73 0.25
C TYR A 84 -9.83 19.96 1.11
N SER A 85 -9.76 19.83 2.43
CA SER A 85 -9.33 20.92 3.33
C SER A 85 -7.88 21.33 3.03
N SER A 86 -6.97 20.37 2.86
CA SER A 86 -5.58 20.68 2.46
C SER A 86 -5.46 21.29 1.06
N SER A 87 -6.42 21.02 0.17
CA SER A 87 -6.46 21.59 -1.19
C SER A 87 -7.06 23.00 -1.23
N ALA A 88 -7.89 23.37 -0.26
CA ALA A 88 -8.51 24.70 -0.17
C ALA A 88 -7.56 25.78 0.36
N THR A 89 -6.54 25.39 1.13
CA THR A 89 -5.54 26.31 1.70
C THR A 89 -4.34 26.56 0.78
N SER A 90 -4.19 25.77 -0.29
CA SER A 90 -3.08 25.94 -1.22
C SER A 90 -3.38 27.03 -2.27
N ASP A 91 -2.51 28.03 -2.33
CA ASP A 91 -2.48 29.04 -3.38
C ASP A 91 -2.57 28.37 -4.78
N PRO A 92 -3.51 28.78 -5.65
CA PRO A 92 -3.66 28.23 -7.00
C PRO A 92 -2.39 28.30 -7.85
N GLU A 93 -1.45 29.21 -7.57
CA GLU A 93 -0.13 29.23 -8.22
C GLU A 93 0.84 28.19 -7.62
N LEU A 94 0.86 28.02 -6.30
CA LEU A 94 1.71 27.04 -5.61
C LEU A 94 1.26 25.58 -5.82
N SER A 95 -0.05 25.38 -6.05
CA SER A 95 -0.62 24.06 -6.38
C SER A 95 -0.24 23.59 -7.80
N LYS A 96 -0.08 24.51 -8.76
CA LYS A 96 0.49 24.22 -10.10
C LYS A 96 1.97 23.85 -10.02
N LEU A 97 2.70 24.38 -9.03
CA LEU A 97 4.09 24.03 -8.72
C LEU A 97 4.26 22.73 -7.93
N ARG A 98 3.18 22.10 -7.43
CA ARG A 98 3.23 20.80 -6.75
C ARG A 98 2.53 19.68 -7.55
N PRO A 99 3.21 19.07 -8.53
CA PRO A 99 2.72 17.86 -9.17
C PRO A 99 2.80 16.60 -8.28
N TYR A 100 3.59 16.64 -7.19
CA TYR A 100 3.93 15.49 -6.35
C TYR A 100 3.49 15.67 -4.88
N PRO A 101 3.07 14.60 -4.19
CA PRO A 101 2.82 14.65 -2.74
C PRO A 101 4.09 15.06 -2.00
N SER A 102 3.99 16.07 -1.14
CA SER A 102 5.11 16.62 -0.36
C SER A 102 5.56 15.73 0.79
N THR A 103 4.71 14.79 1.21
CA THR A 103 4.98 13.86 2.30
C THR A 103 4.49 12.45 1.94
N ARG A 104 5.07 11.44 2.59
CA ARG A 104 4.59 10.05 2.47
C ARG A 104 3.15 9.91 2.97
N ALA A 105 2.81 10.61 4.06
CA ALA A 105 1.47 10.68 4.61
C ALA A 105 0.42 11.11 3.57
N ASP A 106 0.70 12.19 2.83
CA ASP A 106 -0.19 12.70 1.77
C ASP A 106 -0.31 11.72 0.59
N LEU A 107 0.82 11.12 0.19
CA LEU A 107 0.89 10.12 -0.86
C LEU A 107 -0.05 8.94 -0.54
N LEU A 108 0.05 8.40 0.68
CA LEU A 108 -0.74 7.27 1.13
C LEU A 108 -2.21 7.64 1.35
N LEU A 109 -2.49 8.81 1.95
CA LEU A 109 -3.86 9.30 2.14
C LEU A 109 -4.60 9.38 0.80
N ARG A 110 -3.99 10.00 -0.22
CA ARG A 110 -4.58 10.13 -1.57
C ARG A 110 -4.76 8.77 -2.23
N GLN A 111 -3.79 7.88 -2.12
CA GLN A 111 -3.86 6.55 -2.73
C GLN A 111 -4.95 5.68 -2.10
N ARG A 112 -4.99 5.61 -0.76
CA ARG A 112 -5.98 4.82 0.00
C ARG A 112 -7.39 5.38 -0.20
N TRP A 113 -7.56 6.70 -0.14
CA TRP A 113 -8.85 7.35 -0.43
C TRP A 113 -9.35 7.03 -1.86
N ARG A 114 -8.49 7.13 -2.89
CA ARG A 114 -8.87 6.76 -4.27
C ARG A 114 -9.30 5.29 -4.38
N HIS A 115 -8.72 4.41 -3.58
CA HIS A 115 -9.11 3.00 -3.52
C HIS A 115 -10.50 2.82 -2.92
N ASP A 116 -10.77 3.53 -1.83
CA ASP A 116 -12.00 3.42 -1.03
C ASP A 116 -13.20 4.03 -1.75
N VAL A 117 -13.08 5.26 -2.25
CA VAL A 117 -14.18 5.96 -2.94
C VAL A 117 -14.63 5.21 -4.20
N ARG A 118 -13.70 4.56 -4.93
CA ARG A 118 -14.08 3.74 -6.09
C ARG A 118 -14.87 2.48 -5.73
N ARG A 119 -14.79 2.01 -4.49
CA ARG A 119 -15.51 0.83 -3.98
C ARG A 119 -16.76 1.19 -3.21
N LEU A 120 -16.89 2.44 -2.79
CA LEU A 120 -18.00 2.92 -2.01
C LEU A 120 -19.36 2.70 -2.69
N PRO A 121 -19.57 2.91 -4.01
CA PRO A 121 -20.88 2.68 -4.62
C PRO A 121 -21.34 1.23 -4.51
N LEU A 122 -20.48 0.28 -4.86
CA LEU A 122 -20.79 -1.15 -4.76
C LEU A 122 -21.00 -1.57 -3.29
N PHE A 123 -20.16 -1.07 -2.38
CA PHE A 123 -20.29 -1.39 -0.97
C PHE A 123 -21.56 -0.79 -0.34
N ALA A 124 -21.95 0.43 -0.71
CA ALA A 124 -23.19 1.05 -0.27
C ALA A 124 -24.41 0.26 -0.76
N LEU A 125 -24.39 -0.22 -2.01
CA LEU A 125 -25.42 -1.11 -2.54
C LEU A 125 -25.52 -2.41 -1.74
N LEU A 126 -24.38 -3.02 -1.36
CA LEU A 126 -24.36 -4.22 -0.52
C LEU A 126 -24.95 -3.97 0.88
N LEU A 127 -24.68 -2.81 1.49
CA LEU A 127 -25.28 -2.44 2.77
C LEU A 127 -26.78 -2.19 2.66
N LEU A 128 -27.23 -1.57 1.58
CA LEU A 128 -28.65 -1.27 1.35
C LEU A 128 -29.48 -2.54 1.11
N ILE A 129 -28.95 -3.51 0.37
CA ILE A 129 -29.68 -4.74 0.03
C ILE A 129 -29.65 -5.75 1.18
N PHE A 130 -28.48 -5.92 1.82
CA PHE A 130 -28.27 -7.01 2.76
C PHE A 130 -28.37 -6.58 4.23
N GLU A 131 -28.37 -5.28 4.53
CA GLU A 131 -28.49 -4.70 5.88
C GLU A 131 -27.76 -5.51 6.97
N GLU A 132 -28.48 -6.35 7.72
CA GLU A 132 -27.95 -7.17 8.80
C GLU A 132 -27.07 -8.34 8.35
N PHE A 133 -27.26 -8.84 7.12
CA PHE A 133 -26.52 -9.94 6.52
C PHE A 133 -25.25 -9.49 5.77
N THR A 134 -24.98 -8.18 5.65
CA THR A 134 -23.79 -7.67 4.95
C THR A 134 -22.46 -8.27 5.45
N PRO A 135 -22.23 -8.50 6.76
CA PRO A 135 -21.00 -9.15 7.22
C PRO A 135 -20.76 -10.53 6.58
N LEU A 136 -21.82 -11.31 6.33
CA LEU A 136 -21.71 -12.63 5.70
C LEU A 136 -21.39 -12.50 4.19
N ILE A 137 -22.03 -11.55 3.49
CA ILE A 137 -21.82 -11.32 2.06
C ILE A 137 -20.41 -10.76 1.79
N VAL A 138 -19.93 -9.88 2.65
CA VAL A 138 -18.58 -9.29 2.55
C VAL A 138 -17.50 -10.36 2.67
N LEU A 139 -17.73 -11.44 3.44
CA LEU A 139 -16.81 -12.58 3.51
C LEU A 139 -16.62 -13.26 2.16
N LEU A 140 -17.66 -13.30 1.32
CA LEU A 140 -17.62 -13.89 -0.02
C LEU A 140 -16.98 -12.94 -1.06
N LEU A 141 -17.03 -11.63 -0.83
CA LEU A 141 -16.56 -10.61 -1.77
C LEU A 141 -15.45 -9.71 -1.16
N PRO A 142 -14.29 -10.25 -0.75
CA PRO A 142 -13.29 -9.49 0.02
C PRO A 142 -12.67 -8.30 -0.74
N LYS A 143 -12.80 -8.26 -2.08
CA LYS A 143 -12.25 -7.19 -2.94
C LYS A 143 -13.23 -6.04 -3.21
N SER A 144 -14.50 -6.18 -2.85
CA SER A 144 -15.55 -5.16 -3.10
C SER A 144 -15.58 -4.06 -2.03
N VAL A 145 -14.98 -4.31 -0.88
CA VAL A 145 -15.08 -3.45 0.31
C VAL A 145 -13.92 -2.44 0.39
N PRO A 146 -14.17 -1.19 0.82
CA PRO A 146 -13.12 -0.22 1.15
C PRO A 146 -12.11 -0.76 2.16
N LEU A 147 -10.87 -0.26 2.14
CA LEU A 147 -9.80 -0.62 3.07
C LEU A 147 -10.22 -0.40 4.52
N THR A 148 -10.88 0.72 4.80
CA THR A 148 -11.38 1.09 6.15
C THR A 148 -12.46 0.14 6.68
N CYS A 149 -13.05 -0.68 5.82
CA CYS A 149 -14.11 -1.64 6.17
C CYS A 149 -13.66 -3.10 6.01
N ARG A 150 -12.35 -3.37 5.84
CA ARG A 150 -11.85 -4.76 5.71
C ARG A 150 -11.76 -5.45 7.07
N ILE A 151 -12.39 -6.61 7.19
CA ILE A 151 -12.39 -7.39 8.42
C ILE A 151 -10.98 -7.97 8.68
N PRO A 152 -10.44 -7.91 9.91
CA PRO A 152 -9.08 -8.39 10.21
C PRO A 152 -8.80 -9.83 9.77
N LYS A 153 -9.73 -10.76 10.03
CA LYS A 153 -9.60 -12.17 9.59
C LYS A 153 -9.48 -12.29 8.07
N GLN A 154 -10.19 -11.45 7.31
CA GLN A 154 -10.06 -11.42 5.85
C GLN A 154 -8.68 -10.94 5.43
N VAL A 155 -8.17 -9.88 6.06
CA VAL A 155 -6.83 -9.36 5.77
C VAL A 155 -5.77 -10.42 6.01
N GLN A 156 -5.83 -11.14 7.13
CA GLN A 156 -4.88 -12.23 7.42
C GLN A 156 -4.92 -13.35 6.38
N SER A 157 -6.12 -13.78 5.96
CA SER A 157 -6.27 -14.80 4.90
C SER A 157 -5.70 -14.32 3.56
N LEU A 158 -5.97 -13.07 3.19
CA LEU A 158 -5.43 -12.46 1.98
C LEU A 158 -3.91 -12.35 2.02
N LEU A 159 -3.31 -12.01 3.17
CA LEU A 159 -1.87 -11.92 3.34
C LEU A 159 -1.21 -13.30 3.19
N ARG A 160 -1.72 -14.34 3.85
CA ARG A 160 -1.21 -15.72 3.71
C ARG A 160 -1.23 -16.18 2.25
N LYS A 161 -2.33 -15.93 1.56
CA LYS A 161 -2.47 -16.27 0.13
C LYS A 161 -1.52 -15.45 -0.75
N ALA A 162 -1.32 -14.16 -0.45
CA ALA A 162 -0.39 -13.33 -1.19
C ALA A 162 1.06 -13.78 -0.99
N GLU A 163 1.43 -14.20 0.21
CA GLU A 163 2.77 -14.75 0.50
C GLU A 163 3.01 -16.09 -0.20
N SER A 164 2.05 -17.02 -0.18
CA SER A 164 2.20 -18.28 -0.93
C SER A 164 2.35 -18.02 -2.43
N SER A 165 1.50 -17.16 -3.01
CA SER A 165 1.63 -16.78 -4.42
C SER A 165 2.93 -16.03 -4.75
N ARG A 166 3.50 -15.26 -3.81
CA ARG A 166 4.82 -14.64 -3.97
C ARG A 166 5.92 -15.69 -4.02
N ARG A 167 5.91 -16.68 -3.13
CA ARG A 167 6.89 -17.77 -3.11
C ARG A 167 6.87 -18.54 -4.43
N GLU A 168 5.68 -18.92 -4.90
CA GLU A 168 5.49 -19.56 -6.20
C GLU A 168 5.99 -18.69 -7.36
N ALA A 169 5.66 -17.39 -7.35
CA ALA A 169 6.09 -16.47 -8.39
C ALA A 169 7.62 -16.29 -8.45
N ARG A 170 8.30 -16.28 -7.30
CA ARG A 170 9.78 -16.20 -7.23
C ARG A 170 10.46 -17.49 -7.70
N ALA A 171 9.82 -18.64 -7.50
CA ALA A 171 10.33 -19.94 -7.95
C ALA A 171 10.20 -20.19 -9.47
N LEU A 172 9.56 -19.29 -10.22
CA LEU A 172 9.39 -19.45 -11.66
C LEU A 172 10.73 -19.47 -12.41
N PRO A 173 10.93 -20.34 -13.42
CA PRO A 173 12.17 -20.40 -14.19
C PRO A 173 12.55 -19.08 -14.87
N SER A 174 11.55 -18.26 -15.23
CA SER A 174 11.76 -16.92 -15.81
C SER A 174 12.41 -15.95 -14.83
N VAL A 175 12.10 -16.08 -13.53
CA VAL A 175 12.73 -15.29 -12.47
C VAL A 175 14.16 -15.74 -12.25
N GLN A 176 14.39 -17.05 -12.12
CA GLN A 176 15.74 -17.61 -11.99
C GLN A 176 16.63 -17.19 -13.17
N SER A 177 16.09 -17.28 -14.39
CA SER A 177 16.79 -16.89 -15.63
C SER A 177 17.13 -15.40 -15.69
N TYR A 178 16.31 -14.55 -15.07
CA TYR A 178 16.54 -13.11 -14.96
C TYR A 178 17.63 -12.80 -13.93
N LEU A 179 17.54 -13.41 -12.74
CA LEU A 179 18.49 -13.18 -11.64
C LEU A 179 19.91 -13.69 -11.92
N SER A 180 20.04 -14.82 -12.62
CA SER A 180 21.35 -15.36 -13.04
C SER A 180 22.05 -14.51 -14.13
N SER A 181 21.37 -13.53 -14.72
CA SER A 181 21.96 -12.68 -15.74
C SER A 181 22.70 -11.50 -15.10
N HIS A 182 24.01 -11.67 -14.88
CA HIS A 182 24.80 -10.64 -14.21
C HIS A 182 25.09 -9.40 -15.05
N ASN A 183 24.98 -9.42 -16.40
CA ASN A 183 25.42 -8.31 -17.25
C ASN A 183 24.75 -8.20 -18.65
N SER A 184 23.58 -8.80 -18.90
CA SER A 184 22.95 -8.72 -20.23
C SER A 184 21.65 -7.93 -20.20
N THR A 185 21.67 -6.76 -20.83
CA THR A 185 20.55 -5.83 -21.12
C THR A 185 19.38 -6.44 -21.90
N SER A 186 19.39 -7.74 -22.19
CA SER A 186 18.59 -8.37 -23.25
C SER A 186 17.50 -9.34 -22.76
N LYS A 187 17.45 -9.71 -21.47
CA LYS A 187 16.35 -10.58 -20.98
C LYS A 187 15.12 -9.78 -20.57
N SER A 188 13.97 -10.18 -21.12
CA SER A 188 12.67 -9.59 -20.80
C SER A 188 12.34 -9.70 -19.31
N LEU A 189 11.83 -8.61 -18.75
CA LEU A 189 11.39 -8.54 -17.35
C LEU A 189 10.29 -9.59 -17.10
N PRO A 190 10.34 -10.39 -16.01
CA PRO A 190 9.30 -11.37 -15.69
C PRO A 190 8.04 -10.66 -15.13
N VAL A 191 7.31 -9.97 -16.01
CA VAL A 191 6.14 -9.13 -15.68
C VAL A 191 5.08 -9.91 -14.91
N ASP A 192 4.84 -11.17 -15.26
CA ASP A 192 3.84 -12.02 -14.59
C ASP A 192 4.20 -12.30 -13.13
N ALA A 193 5.48 -12.56 -12.84
CA ALA A 193 5.99 -12.79 -11.50
C ALA A 193 5.88 -11.49 -10.67
N LEU A 194 6.37 -10.36 -11.22
CA LEU A 194 6.28 -9.06 -10.57
C LEU A 194 4.84 -8.64 -10.29
N ALA A 195 3.93 -8.90 -11.23
CA ALA A 195 2.51 -8.58 -11.04
C ALA A 195 1.88 -9.36 -9.87
N THR A 196 2.31 -10.60 -9.67
CA THR A 196 1.89 -11.46 -8.56
C THR A 196 2.52 -10.98 -7.25
N ILE A 197 3.82 -10.71 -7.26
CA ILE A 197 4.56 -10.26 -6.07
C ILE A 197 4.01 -8.94 -5.53
N LEU A 198 3.79 -7.97 -6.42
CA LEU A 198 3.25 -6.65 -6.12
C LEU A 198 1.72 -6.65 -5.91
N SER A 199 1.07 -7.82 -6.04
CA SER A 199 -0.38 -7.99 -5.87
C SER A 199 -1.23 -7.05 -6.76
N VAL A 200 -0.74 -6.73 -7.95
CA VAL A 200 -1.44 -5.85 -8.93
C VAL A 200 -2.33 -6.63 -9.91
N ARG A 201 -2.27 -7.97 -9.87
CA ARG A 201 -3.16 -8.86 -10.62
C ARG A 201 -4.57 -8.80 -10.03
N SER A 202 -5.55 -8.38 -10.83
CA SER A 202 -6.96 -8.36 -10.44
C SER A 202 -7.65 -9.60 -11.00
N SER A 203 -8.73 -10.05 -10.39
CA SER A 203 -9.59 -11.08 -11.00
C SER A 203 -10.23 -10.58 -12.30
N TRP A 204 -10.31 -9.25 -12.46
CA TRP A 204 -10.88 -8.56 -13.63
C TRP A 204 -9.83 -7.99 -14.59
N THR A 205 -8.52 -8.21 -14.33
CA THR A 205 -7.52 -7.82 -15.33
C THR A 205 -7.67 -8.74 -16.52
N LEU A 206 -8.09 -8.17 -17.66
CA LEU A 206 -7.93 -8.83 -18.94
C LEU A 206 -6.47 -9.33 -19.05
N PRO A 207 -6.23 -10.57 -19.52
CA PRO A 207 -4.92 -11.21 -19.55
C PRO A 207 -4.00 -10.62 -20.64
N LEU A 208 -4.14 -9.34 -20.93
CA LEU A 208 -3.35 -8.61 -21.89
C LEU A 208 -2.03 -8.16 -21.24
N ARG A 209 -0.92 -8.70 -21.74
CA ARG A 209 0.43 -8.49 -21.18
C ARG A 209 0.80 -7.01 -21.03
N PHE A 210 0.44 -6.17 -22.01
CA PHE A 210 0.76 -4.74 -21.97
C PHE A 210 0.05 -4.01 -20.82
N LEU A 211 -1.22 -4.31 -20.55
CA LEU A 211 -1.95 -3.73 -19.42
C LEU A 211 -1.33 -4.12 -18.08
N LEU A 212 -0.89 -5.38 -17.98
CA LEU A 212 -0.22 -5.89 -16.80
C LEU A 212 1.13 -5.21 -16.59
N ALA A 213 1.93 -5.07 -17.65
CA ALA A 213 3.20 -4.34 -17.63
C ALA A 213 3.00 -2.89 -17.18
N SER A 214 2.02 -2.18 -17.71
CA SER A 214 1.70 -0.80 -17.27
C SER A 214 1.24 -0.74 -15.82
N LYS A 215 0.61 -1.78 -15.27
CA LYS A 215 0.25 -1.85 -13.85
C LYS A 215 1.47 -2.08 -12.96
N VAL A 216 2.36 -2.99 -13.37
CA VAL A 216 3.64 -3.24 -12.70
C VAL A 216 4.48 -1.95 -12.67
N GLN A 217 4.66 -1.30 -13.82
CA GLN A 217 5.41 -0.04 -13.91
C GLN A 217 4.83 1.06 -13.00
N ARG A 218 3.51 1.25 -13.00
CA ARG A 218 2.86 2.22 -12.11
C ARG A 218 3.11 1.90 -10.64
N ARG A 219 3.12 0.62 -10.27
CA ARG A 219 3.37 0.19 -8.89
C ARG A 219 4.85 0.34 -8.51
N LEU A 220 5.78 0.08 -9.41
CA LEU A 220 7.21 0.34 -9.19
C LEU A 220 7.50 1.83 -9.01
N LYS A 221 6.90 2.70 -9.86
CA LYS A 221 6.99 4.16 -9.70
C LYS A 221 6.44 4.63 -8.35
N PHE A 222 5.32 4.06 -7.92
CA PHE A 222 4.78 4.31 -6.59
C PHE A 222 5.77 3.92 -5.48
N LEU A 223 6.38 2.72 -5.57
CA LEU A 223 7.35 2.27 -4.56
C LEU A 223 8.60 3.14 -4.54
N SER A 224 9.10 3.56 -5.70
CA SER A 224 10.24 4.48 -5.79
C SER A 224 9.96 5.81 -5.07
N LEU A 225 8.78 6.38 -5.29
CA LEU A 225 8.35 7.60 -4.61
C LEU A 225 8.12 7.38 -3.10
N ASP A 226 7.51 6.26 -2.71
CA ASP A 226 7.29 5.91 -1.29
C ASP A 226 8.62 5.68 -0.55
N ASP A 227 9.59 4.99 -1.16
CA ASP A 227 10.94 4.80 -0.62
C ASP A 227 11.63 6.14 -0.38
N ALA A 228 11.62 7.04 -1.37
CA ALA A 228 12.27 8.35 -1.27
C ALA A 228 11.67 9.20 -0.15
N LEU A 229 10.33 9.31 -0.09
CA LEU A 229 9.65 10.07 0.96
C LEU A 229 9.82 9.43 2.34
N LEU A 230 9.87 8.09 2.41
CA LEU A 230 10.12 7.38 3.66
C LEU A 230 11.53 7.63 4.18
N ILE A 231 12.55 7.54 3.32
CA ILE A 231 13.94 7.85 3.68
C ILE A 231 14.06 9.29 4.18
N GLN A 232 13.46 10.25 3.47
CA GLN A 232 13.46 11.66 3.88
C GLN A 232 12.79 11.90 5.24
N ALA A 233 11.77 11.12 5.58
CA ALA A 233 11.03 11.25 6.84
C ALA A 233 11.63 10.45 8.02
N GLY A 234 12.83 9.87 7.88
CA GLY A 234 13.51 9.11 8.95
C GLY A 234 13.47 7.59 8.80
N GLY A 235 13.12 7.08 7.61
CA GLY A 235 13.16 5.66 7.27
C GLY A 235 12.17 4.81 8.08
N GLN A 236 12.51 3.54 8.29
CA GLN A 236 11.70 2.59 9.06
C GLN A 236 11.48 3.00 10.52
N GLY A 237 12.38 3.83 11.08
CA GLY A 237 12.29 4.31 12.47
C GLY A 237 11.14 5.29 12.68
N ALA A 238 10.73 6.00 11.63
CA ALA A 238 9.63 6.96 11.68
C ALA A 238 8.24 6.31 11.65
N LEU A 239 8.14 5.03 11.29
CA LEU A 239 6.85 4.37 11.10
C LEU A 239 6.24 3.86 12.41
N VAL A 240 4.91 4.02 12.54
CA VAL A 240 4.13 3.29 13.54
C VAL A 240 4.05 1.81 13.16
N GLY A 241 3.87 0.92 14.13
CA GLY A 241 3.98 -0.53 13.93
C GLY A 241 3.11 -1.10 12.79
N GLU A 242 1.85 -0.66 12.70
CA GLU A 242 0.97 -1.10 11.59
C GLU A 242 1.44 -0.60 10.22
N GLU A 243 2.06 0.59 10.14
CA GLU A 243 2.59 1.12 8.88
C GLU A 243 3.89 0.43 8.47
N VAL A 244 4.67 -0.13 9.42
CA VAL A 244 5.79 -1.03 9.10
C VAL A 244 5.26 -2.27 8.37
N VAL A 245 4.22 -2.92 8.92
CA VAL A 245 3.59 -4.09 8.31
C VAL A 245 3.11 -3.78 6.90
N LEU A 246 2.38 -2.66 6.71
CA LEU A 246 1.87 -2.26 5.40
C LEU A 246 3.00 -1.91 4.42
N ALA A 247 4.05 -1.22 4.86
CA ALA A 247 5.22 -0.89 4.05
C ALA A 247 5.98 -2.15 3.58
N CYS A 248 6.11 -3.14 4.46
CA CYS A 248 6.66 -4.46 4.13
C CYS A 248 5.79 -5.19 3.10
N VAL A 249 4.46 -5.23 3.30
CA VAL A 249 3.53 -5.84 2.35
C VAL A 249 3.62 -5.20 0.97
N ASP A 250 3.72 -3.87 0.91
CA ASP A 250 3.83 -3.11 -0.34
C ASP A 250 5.10 -3.47 -1.13
N ARG A 251 6.19 -3.80 -0.43
CA ARG A 251 7.49 -4.21 -0.96
C ARG A 251 7.64 -5.72 -1.16
N GLY A 252 6.57 -6.50 -0.97
CA GLY A 252 6.59 -7.94 -1.15
C GLY A 252 7.31 -8.72 -0.03
N ILE A 253 7.61 -8.08 1.09
CA ILE A 253 8.21 -8.72 2.28
C ILE A 253 7.12 -9.56 2.98
N GLU A 254 7.51 -10.73 3.50
CA GLU A 254 6.63 -11.60 4.26
C GLU A 254 6.40 -11.03 5.67
N VAL A 255 5.16 -11.00 6.12
CA VAL A 255 4.73 -10.41 7.40
C VAL A 255 3.95 -11.36 8.29
N VAL A 256 3.39 -12.45 7.74
CA VAL A 256 2.59 -13.38 8.53
C VAL A 256 3.47 -14.09 9.56
N GLY A 257 3.10 -13.94 10.83
CA GLY A 257 3.80 -14.59 11.95
C GLY A 257 5.12 -13.94 12.34
N ARG A 258 5.43 -12.76 11.78
CA ARG A 258 6.66 -12.02 12.07
C ARG A 258 6.46 -10.90 13.08
N ASP A 259 7.47 -10.66 13.91
CA ASP A 259 7.46 -9.57 14.87
C ASP A 259 7.70 -8.21 14.18
N VAL A 260 6.98 -7.18 14.61
CA VAL A 260 7.05 -5.86 14.00
C VAL A 260 8.42 -5.22 14.28
N ASP A 261 8.87 -5.23 15.53
CA ASP A 261 10.03 -4.43 15.93
C ASP A 261 11.36 -5.15 15.67
N SER A 262 11.47 -6.44 15.99
CA SER A 262 12.71 -7.19 15.81
C SER A 262 12.94 -7.66 14.36
N GLU A 263 11.86 -7.95 13.63
CA GLU A 263 11.96 -8.59 12.32
C GLU A 263 11.60 -7.65 11.17
N LEU A 264 10.38 -7.11 11.17
CA LEU A 264 9.86 -6.35 10.02
C LEU A 264 10.52 -4.99 9.85
N ARG A 265 10.78 -4.26 10.93
CA ARG A 265 11.56 -3.01 10.87
C ARG A 265 12.95 -3.25 10.30
N VAL A 266 13.62 -4.31 10.72
CA VAL A 266 14.97 -4.64 10.25
C VAL A 266 14.95 -5.00 8.76
N ALA A 267 13.98 -5.81 8.31
CA ALA A 267 13.81 -6.14 6.90
C ALA A 267 13.51 -4.91 6.03
N LEU A 268 12.64 -4.00 6.50
CA LEU A 268 12.33 -2.75 5.81
C LEU A 268 13.55 -1.82 5.75
N GLY A 269 14.31 -1.71 6.84
CA GLY A 269 15.55 -0.94 6.87
C GLY A 269 16.58 -1.44 5.86
N ARG A 270 16.74 -2.77 5.76
CA ARG A 270 17.62 -3.39 4.76
C ARG A 270 17.17 -3.11 3.32
N TRP A 271 15.87 -3.15 3.06
CA TRP A 271 15.32 -2.74 1.75
C TRP A 271 15.71 -1.30 1.42
N LEU A 272 15.41 -0.35 2.31
CA LEU A 272 15.67 1.08 2.07
C LEU A 272 17.16 1.37 1.88
N ALA A 273 18.02 0.75 2.71
CA ALA A 273 19.46 0.90 2.62
C ALA A 273 20.04 0.40 1.29
N ARG A 274 19.59 -0.76 0.80
CA ARG A 274 20.06 -1.31 -0.49
C ARG A 274 19.63 -0.43 -1.67
N VAL A 275 18.39 0.05 -1.67
CA VAL A 275 17.90 0.97 -2.71
C VAL A 275 18.70 2.27 -2.69
N ALA A 276 18.86 2.90 -1.53
CA ALA A 276 19.58 4.15 -1.40
C ALA A 276 21.06 4.01 -1.84
N GLU A 277 21.70 2.91 -1.47
CA GLU A 277 23.08 2.62 -1.85
C GLU A 277 23.24 2.40 -3.36
N ALA A 278 22.30 1.70 -4.00
CA ALA A 278 22.28 1.54 -5.45
C ALA A 278 22.07 2.88 -6.17
N GLU A 279 21.14 3.71 -5.68
CA GLU A 279 20.89 5.05 -6.24
C GLU A 279 22.10 5.98 -6.10
N ARG A 280 22.79 5.91 -4.96
CA ARG A 280 24.01 6.68 -4.74
C ARG A 280 25.15 6.27 -5.68
N LYS A 281 25.26 4.98 -6.01
CA LYS A 281 26.32 4.45 -6.89
C LYS A 281 26.05 4.61 -8.37
N GLY A 282 24.79 4.46 -8.80
CA GLY A 282 24.44 4.36 -10.22
C GLY A 282 23.18 5.14 -10.61
N GLY A 283 22.77 6.10 -9.80
CA GLY A 283 21.59 6.94 -10.04
C GLY A 283 20.26 6.19 -9.94
N GLN A 284 19.19 6.89 -10.31
CA GLN A 284 17.81 6.40 -10.24
C GLN A 284 17.63 5.02 -10.89
N GLU A 285 18.23 4.80 -12.07
CA GLU A 285 18.11 3.53 -12.80
C GLU A 285 18.69 2.35 -12.02
N SER A 286 19.81 2.54 -11.33
CA SER A 286 20.40 1.50 -10.49
C SER A 286 19.49 1.15 -9.31
N GLY A 287 18.87 2.15 -8.69
CA GLY A 287 17.84 1.95 -7.67
C GLY A 287 16.62 1.19 -8.16
N GLU A 288 16.12 1.51 -9.36
CA GLU A 288 15.00 0.78 -9.97
C GLU A 288 15.36 -0.69 -10.23
N ARG A 289 16.56 -0.96 -10.75
CA ARG A 289 17.06 -2.33 -10.97
C ARG A 289 17.19 -3.08 -9.64
N GLU A 290 17.70 -2.44 -8.60
CA GLU A 290 17.85 -3.06 -7.28
C GLU A 290 16.50 -3.37 -6.63
N ARG A 291 15.50 -2.48 -6.74
CA ARG A 291 14.12 -2.76 -6.29
C ARG A 291 13.55 -4.00 -6.99
N VAL A 292 13.66 -4.05 -8.32
CA VAL A 292 13.19 -5.20 -9.11
C VAL A 292 13.89 -6.48 -8.66
N ARG A 293 15.21 -6.43 -8.50
CA ARG A 293 16.01 -7.55 -8.02
C ARG A 293 15.55 -8.04 -6.65
N MET A 294 15.39 -7.15 -5.68
CA MET A 294 14.93 -7.51 -4.34
C MET A 294 13.48 -8.04 -4.30
N LEU A 295 12.60 -7.60 -5.19
CA LEU A 295 11.24 -8.18 -5.30
C LEU A 295 11.32 -9.65 -5.72
N LEU A 296 12.19 -9.94 -6.68
CA LEU A 296 12.37 -11.26 -7.29
C LEU A 296 13.15 -12.24 -6.40
N GLU A 297 14.23 -11.78 -5.77
CA GLU A 297 14.99 -12.57 -4.79
C GLU A 297 14.18 -12.76 -3.49
N GLY A 298 13.34 -11.78 -3.16
CA GLY A 298 12.85 -11.58 -1.80
C GLY A 298 13.91 -10.88 -0.96
N VAL A 299 13.46 -10.18 0.08
CA VAL A 299 14.38 -9.62 1.09
C VAL A 299 14.79 -10.77 2.01
N GLY A 300 15.77 -11.55 1.55
CA GLY A 300 16.32 -12.68 2.29
C GLY A 300 17.00 -12.23 3.58
N GLY A 301 16.86 -13.05 4.62
CA GLY A 301 17.48 -12.90 5.93
C GLY A 301 16.49 -12.40 6.97
N LEU A 302 15.89 -13.30 7.73
CA LEU A 302 15.76 -13.17 9.18
C LEU A 302 16.21 -14.51 9.71
#